data_AF-A0A2S5M3U8-F1
#
_entry.id   AF-A0A2S5M3U8-F1
#
_cell.length_a   1.000
_cell.length_b   1.000
_cell.length_c   1.000
_cell.angle_alpha   90.00
_cell.angle_beta   90.00
_cell.angle_gamma   90.00
#
_symmetry.space_group_name_H-M   'P 1'
#
loop_
_entity.id
_entity.type
_entity.pdbx_description
1 polymer ?
#
loop_
_entity_poly.entity_id
_entity_poly.type
_entity_poly.pdbx_seq_one_letter_code
_entity_poly.pdbx_strand_id
1 'polypeptide(L)'
;MEYQNTIQLYETVAKIMQQMLHAAKMEDWDKLTELEAFCAQHVATLKTIEDAQPLPTEALNRKVASIKSILADDREIRNLISPWMAKLNALMNTNQTERRLTQAYSQ
;
A
#
# COMPACT_ATOMS: atom_id res chain seq x y z
N MET A 1 -21.13 -19.95 -7.02
CA MET A 1 -21.42 -18.88 -6.04
C MET A 1 -20.18 -18.48 -5.24
N GLU A 2 -19.36 -19.42 -4.77
CA GLU A 2 -18.15 -19.12 -3.98
C GLU A 2 -17.13 -18.22 -4.71
N TYR A 3 -16.89 -18.44 -6.01
CA TYR A 3 -15.97 -17.61 -6.79
C TYR A 3 -16.41 -16.14 -6.92
N GLN A 4 -17.72 -15.87 -6.86
CA GLN A 4 -18.24 -14.50 -6.98
C GLN A 4 -17.80 -13.66 -5.78
N ASN A 5 -17.82 -14.25 -4.58
CA ASN A 5 -17.36 -13.61 -3.35
C ASN A 5 -15.85 -13.32 -3.42
N THR A 6 -15.07 -14.25 -3.97
CA THR A 6 -13.63 -14.05 -4.19
C THR A 6 -13.37 -12.86 -5.12
N ILE A 7 -14.11 -12.73 -6.21
CA ILE A 7 -13.96 -11.61 -7.14
C ILE A 7 -14.36 -10.30 -6.51
N GLN A 8 -15.50 -10.25 -5.81
CA GLN A 8 -15.93 -9.06 -5.10
C GLN A 8 -14.90 -8.62 -4.06
N LEU A 9 -14.20 -9.57 -3.43
CA LEU A 9 -13.13 -9.25 -2.49
C LEU A 9 -11.92 -8.62 -3.19
N TYR A 10 -11.47 -9.15 -4.34
CA TYR A 10 -10.43 -8.50 -5.14
C TYR A 10 -10.82 -7.10 -5.62
N GLU A 11 -12.06 -6.92 -6.09
CA GLU A 11 -12.59 -5.62 -6.52
C GLU A 11 -12.67 -4.63 -5.36
N THR A 12 -13.01 -5.12 -4.16
CA THR A 12 -13.02 -4.31 -2.93
C THR A 12 -11.62 -3.84 -2.56
N VAL A 13 -10.62 -4.74 -2.60
CA VAL A 13 -9.21 -4.35 -2.35
C VAL A 13 -8.72 -3.34 -3.38
N ALA A 14 -9.05 -3.52 -4.66
CA ALA A 14 -8.72 -2.55 -5.70
C ALA A 14 -9.31 -1.16 -5.40
N LYS A 15 -10.58 -1.11 -4.96
CA LYS A 15 -11.23 0.15 -4.57
C LYS A 15 -10.58 0.80 -3.34
N ILE A 16 -10.17 0.02 -2.34
CA ILE A 16 -9.45 0.53 -1.16
C ILE A 16 -8.10 1.11 -1.60
N MET A 17 -7.36 0.42 -2.48
CA MET A 17 -6.09 0.91 -3.00
C MET A 17 -6.22 2.24 -3.76
N GLN A 18 -7.28 2.40 -4.55
CA GLN A 18 -7.57 3.68 -5.20
C GLN A 18 -7.84 4.80 -4.19
N GLN A 19 -8.54 4.50 -3.08
CA GLN A 19 -8.75 5.47 -2.00
C GLN A 19 -7.45 5.81 -1.28
N MET A 20 -6.58 4.83 -1.05
CA MET A 20 -5.24 5.06 -0.49
C MET A 20 -4.41 5.95 -1.40
N LEU A 21 -4.44 5.73 -2.71
CA LEU A 21 -3.76 6.58 -3.68
C LEU A 21 -4.29 8.01 -3.64
N HIS A 22 -5.61 8.18 -3.55
CA HIS A 22 -6.20 9.50 -3.42
C HIS A 22 -5.78 10.21 -2.12
N ALA A 23 -5.81 9.51 -0.98
CA ALA A 23 -5.34 10.04 0.31
C ALA A 23 -3.86 10.45 0.24
N ALA A 24 -3.00 9.60 -0.34
CA ALA A 24 -1.58 9.91 -0.53
C ALA A 24 -1.36 11.14 -1.44
N LYS A 25 -2.17 11.32 -2.49
CA LYS A 25 -2.12 12.51 -3.37
C LYS A 25 -2.58 13.79 -2.67
N MET A 26 -3.46 13.68 -1.68
CA MET A 26 -3.96 14.78 -0.87
C MET A 26 -3.12 15.02 0.39
N GLU A 27 -2.05 14.24 0.59
CA GLU A 27 -1.22 14.26 1.81
C GLU A 27 -2.03 14.00 3.10
N ASP A 28 -3.15 13.29 2.99
CA ASP A 28 -4.00 12.90 4.12
C ASP A 28 -3.47 11.61 4.74
N TRP A 29 -2.43 11.75 5.56
CA TRP A 29 -1.71 10.63 6.16
C TRP A 29 -2.57 9.85 7.16
N ASP A 30 -3.43 10.54 7.92
CA ASP A 30 -4.36 9.89 8.85
C ASP A 30 -5.32 8.96 8.09
N LYS A 31 -5.89 9.46 6.98
CA LYS A 31 -6.76 8.63 6.14
C LYS A 31 -6.01 7.49 5.47
N LEU A 32 -4.77 7.72 5.05
CA LEU A 32 -3.93 6.68 4.45
C LEU A 32 -3.69 5.52 5.43
N THR A 33 -3.36 5.83 6.69
CA THR A 33 -3.16 4.82 7.75
C THR A 33 -4.44 4.07 8.10
N GLU A 34 -5.59 4.76 8.15
CA GLU A 34 -6.89 4.11 8.35
C GLU A 34 -7.18 3.09 7.22
N LEU A 35 -6.98 3.50 5.97
CA LEU A 35 -7.21 2.66 4.80
C LEU A 35 -6.21 1.49 4.70
N GLU A 36 -4.98 1.66 5.17
CA GLU A 36 -3.99 0.58 5.24
C GLU A 36 -4.48 -0.57 6.13
N ALA A 37 -5.04 -0.27 7.30
CA ALA A 37 -5.61 -1.29 8.20
C ALA A 37 -6.76 -2.05 7.54
N PHE A 38 -7.65 -1.35 6.84
CA PHE A 38 -8.72 -1.98 6.07
C PHE A 38 -8.18 -2.85 4.94
N CYS A 39 -7.18 -2.38 4.20
CA CYS A 39 -6.55 -3.14 3.12
C CYS A 39 -5.92 -4.44 3.66
N ALA A 40 -5.17 -4.36 4.76
CA ALA A 40 -4.52 -5.50 5.40
C ALA A 40 -5.54 -6.59 5.81
N GLN A 41 -6.68 -6.20 6.35
CA GLN A 41 -7.74 -7.14 6.73
C GLN A 41 -8.33 -7.89 5.52
N HIS A 42 -8.58 -7.20 4.40
CA HIS A 42 -9.13 -7.81 3.20
C HIS A 42 -8.10 -8.71 2.48
N VAL A 43 -6.82 -8.30 2.47
CA VAL A 43 -5.72 -9.12 1.94
C VAL A 43 -5.52 -10.39 2.77
N ALA A 44 -5.64 -10.30 4.10
CA ALA A 44 -5.59 -11.49 4.96
C ALA A 44 -6.71 -12.48 4.60
N THR A 45 -7.94 -11.99 4.39
CA THR A 45 -9.06 -12.82 3.93
C THR A 45 -8.79 -13.44 2.56
N LEU A 46 -8.22 -12.69 1.60
CA LEU A 46 -7.86 -13.24 0.28
C LEU A 46 -6.90 -14.42 0.36
N LYS A 47 -5.89 -14.35 1.23
CA LYS A 47 -4.91 -15.43 1.42
C LYS A 47 -5.55 -16.72 1.94
N THR A 48 -6.67 -16.63 2.67
CA THR A 48 -7.39 -17.81 3.17
C THR A 48 -8.30 -18.47 2.11
N ILE A 49 -8.60 -17.77 1.02
CA ILE A 49 -9.53 -18.20 -0.03
C ILE A 49 -8.78 -18.84 -1.22
N GLU A 50 -7.45 -18.73 -1.28
CA GLU A 50 -6.65 -19.03 -2.47
C GLU A 50 -6.66 -20.51 -2.93
N ASP A 51 -7.32 -21.40 -2.18
CA ASP A 51 -7.55 -22.82 -2.51
C ASP A 51 -8.88 -23.14 -3.22
N ALA A 52 -9.71 -22.14 -3.54
CA ALA A 52 -11.02 -22.40 -4.13
C ALA A 52 -10.96 -22.60 -5.66
N GLN A 53 -11.40 -23.79 -6.09
CA GLN A 53 -11.95 -24.24 -7.40
C GLN A 53 -11.63 -23.45 -8.69
N PRO A 54 -11.45 -24.13 -9.85
CA PRO A 54 -11.18 -23.46 -11.13
C PRO A 54 -12.17 -22.33 -11.44
N LEU A 55 -11.63 -21.13 -11.68
CA LEU A 55 -12.44 -19.97 -12.05
C LEU A 55 -12.85 -20.05 -13.53
N PRO A 56 -14.10 -19.72 -13.88
CA PRO A 56 -14.47 -19.52 -15.29
C PRO A 56 -13.71 -18.33 -15.88
N THR A 57 -13.52 -18.32 -17.21
CA THR A 57 -12.69 -17.33 -17.90
C THR A 57 -13.05 -15.87 -17.59
N GLU A 58 -14.35 -15.55 -17.54
CA GLU A 58 -14.83 -14.20 -17.19
C GLU A 58 -14.42 -13.79 -15.77
N ALA A 59 -14.52 -14.72 -14.83
CA ALA A 59 -14.11 -14.52 -13.45
C ALA A 59 -12.59 -14.32 -13.34
N LEU A 60 -11.81 -15.14 -14.05
CA LEU A 60 -10.37 -14.98 -14.11
C LEU A 60 -9.96 -13.60 -14.66
N ASN A 61 -10.61 -13.14 -15.73
CA ASN A 61 -10.33 -11.83 -16.33
C ASN A 61 -10.59 -10.68 -15.34
N ARG A 62 -11.69 -10.71 -14.59
CA ARG A 62 -12.00 -9.71 -13.56
C ARG A 62 -11.02 -9.73 -12.39
N LYS A 63 -10.61 -10.93 -11.94
CA LYS A 63 -9.56 -11.09 -10.92
C LYS A 63 -8.25 -10.48 -11.40
N VAL A 64 -7.82 -10.80 -12.62
CA VAL A 64 -6.58 -10.25 -13.21
C VAL A 64 -6.64 -8.73 -13.37
N ALA A 65 -7.78 -8.18 -13.81
CA ALA A 65 -7.97 -6.74 -13.91
C ALA A 65 -7.83 -6.05 -12.54
N SER A 66 -8.44 -6.61 -11.51
CA SER A 66 -8.35 -6.09 -10.13
C SER A 66 -6.92 -6.12 -9.61
N ILE A 67 -6.19 -7.22 -9.81
CA ILE A 67 -4.78 -7.35 -9.40
C ILE A 67 -3.90 -6.31 -10.12
N LYS A 68 -4.12 -6.10 -11.42
CA LYS A 68 -3.38 -5.08 -12.18
C LYS A 68 -3.62 -3.67 -11.63
N SER A 69 -4.87 -3.33 -11.27
CA SER A 69 -5.18 -2.04 -10.64
C SER A 69 -4.45 -1.90 -9.30
N ILE A 70 -4.55 -2.90 -8.42
CA ILE A 70 -3.88 -2.91 -7.11
C ILE A 70 -2.39 -2.64 -7.25
N LEU A 71 -1.71 -3.34 -8.17
CA LEU A 71 -0.27 -3.19 -8.38
C LEU A 71 0.11 -1.82 -8.97
N ALA A 72 -0.74 -1.26 -9.83
CA ALA A 72 -0.53 0.08 -10.38
C ALA A 72 -0.67 1.16 -9.30
N ASP A 73 -1.74 1.08 -8.50
CA ASP A 73 -2.02 2.01 -7.42
C ASP A 73 -0.93 1.96 -6.33
N ASP A 74 -0.51 0.75 -5.92
CA ASP A 74 0.58 0.52 -4.96
C ASP A 74 1.93 1.09 -5.47
N ARG A 75 2.24 0.92 -6.76
CA ARG A 75 3.43 1.55 -7.36
C ARG A 75 3.35 3.07 -7.29
N GLU A 76 2.19 3.66 -7.57
CA GLU A 76 2.01 5.10 -7.57
C GLU A 76 2.10 5.68 -6.14
N ILE A 77 1.50 5.02 -5.15
CA ILE A 77 1.63 5.38 -3.73
C ILE A 77 3.11 5.36 -3.30
N ARG A 78 3.85 4.29 -3.64
CA ARG A 78 5.28 4.23 -3.35
C ARG A 78 6.06 5.36 -4.00
N ASN A 79 5.73 5.73 -5.23
CA ASN A 79 6.40 6.85 -5.91
C ASN A 79 6.15 8.20 -5.22
N LEU A 80 4.98 8.38 -4.60
CA LEU A 80 4.64 9.58 -3.83
C LEU A 80 5.41 9.64 -2.50
N ILE A 81 5.50 8.52 -1.79
CA ILE A 81 6.03 8.48 -0.41
C ILE A 81 7.56 8.29 -0.37
N SER A 82 8.14 7.55 -1.33
CA SER A 82 9.58 7.20 -1.32
C SER A 82 10.53 8.42 -1.32
N PRO A 83 10.31 9.48 -2.12
CA PRO A 83 11.20 10.64 -2.15
C PRO A 83 11.22 11.43 -0.84
N TRP A 84 10.06 11.62 -0.21
CA TRP A 84 9.96 12.27 1.10
C TRP A 84 10.68 11.43 2.18
N MET A 85 10.44 10.12 2.22
CA MET A 85 11.11 9.25 3.20
C MET A 85 12.64 9.27 3.04
N ALA A 86 13.14 9.30 1.80
CA ALA A 86 14.58 9.48 1.55
C ALA A 86 15.10 10.83 2.08
N LYS A 87 14.36 11.92 1.86
CA LYS A 87 14.71 13.26 2.37
C LYS A 87 14.66 13.33 3.90
N LEU A 88 13.66 12.72 4.54
CA LEU A 88 13.53 12.65 5.99
C LEU A 88 14.71 11.89 6.61
N ASN A 89 15.05 10.72 6.06
CA ASN A 89 16.22 9.95 6.49
C ASN A 89 17.52 10.74 6.37
N ALA A 90 17.71 11.47 5.26
CA ALA A 90 18.88 12.33 5.08
C ALA A 90 18.95 13.42 6.17
N LEU A 91 17.84 14.13 6.43
CA LEU A 91 17.78 15.15 7.48
C LEU A 91 18.06 14.58 8.89
N MET A 92 17.54 13.40 9.21
CA MET A 92 17.79 12.74 10.49
C MET A 92 19.28 12.36 10.64
N ASN A 93 19.90 11.87 9.56
CA ASN A 93 21.32 11.50 9.55
C ASN A 93 22.26 12.70 9.69
N THR A 94 21.93 13.84 9.04
CA THR A 94 22.70 15.08 9.18
C THR A 94 22.68 15.59 10.62
N ASN A 95 21.50 15.61 11.27
CA ASN A 95 21.37 16.01 12.67
C ASN A 95 22.15 15.12 13.64
N GLN A 96 22.23 13.81 13.38
CA GLN A 96 23.06 12.90 14.19
C GLN A 96 24.56 13.16 14.00
N THR A 97 24.97 13.51 12.78
CA THR A 97 26.37 13.80 12.45
C THR A 97 26.81 15.11 13.10
N GLU A 98 25.98 16.15 13.04
CA GLU A 98 26.22 17.44 13.70
C GLU A 98 26.37 17.29 15.22
N ARG A 99 25.48 16.53 15.87
CA ARG A 99 25.58 16.27 17.32
C ARG A 99 26.90 15.60 17.73
N ARG A 100 27.38 14.64 16.93
CA ARG A 100 28.66 13.96 17.19
C ARG A 100 29.86 14.89 17.02
N LEU A 101 29.83 15.76 16.00
CA LEU A 101 30.87 16.76 15.79
C LEU A 101 30.90 17.78 16.93
N THR A 102 29.75 18.33 17.33
CA THR A 102 29.70 19.27 18.47
C THR A 102 30.22 18.64 19.76
N GLN A 103 29.92 17.37 20.03
CA GLN A 103 30.46 16.64 21.19
C GLN A 103 31.99 16.46 21.10
N ALA A 104 32.53 16.13 19.93
CA ALA A 104 33.96 15.91 19.73
C ALA A 104 34.81 17.19 19.83
N TYR A 105 34.28 18.35 19.40
CA TYR A 105 34.97 19.64 19.49
C TYR A 105 34.76 20.37 20.83
N SER A 106 33.90 19.85 21.71
CA SER A 106 33.64 20.38 23.05
C SER A 106 34.49 19.73 24.16
N GLN A 107 35.48 18.92 23.79
CA GLN A 107 36.43 18.23 24.67
C GLN A 107 37.84 18.80 24.50
#